data_AF-A0A950SE01-F1
#
_entry.id   AF-A0A950SE01-F1
#
_cell.length_a   1.000
_cell.length_b   1.000
_cell.length_c   1.000
_cell.angle_alpha   90.00
_cell.angle_beta   90.00
_cell.angle_gamma   90.00
#
_symmetry.space_group_name_H-M   'P 1'
#
loop_
_entity.id
_entity.type
_entity.pdbx_description
1 polymer ?
#
loop_
_entity_poly.entity_id
_entity_poly.type
_entity_poly.pdbx_seq_one_letter_code
_entity_poly.pdbx_strand_id
1 'polypeptide(L)'
;MSSATRDRILDEAMRLFGEHGYRGTTITKIEAAAGLTPGAGGIYHHFKSKDAVLAAGIERHLARLAALRDIRRLLTPLGDLHAELTLTARYILAELDHEAELLKILASEARNRPHILCEAVEQLIDTTFAGFAAWISERATPHVKPTDAAAIAAVGLGSLFSSRLLGHVLGVPPRVDDERLIRAWVELMTSAIGGDGAPGRQP
;
A
#
# COMPACT_ATOMS: atom_id res chain seq x y z
N MET A 1 -22.26 -16.45 -14.29
CA MET A 1 -21.94 -16.83 -12.89
C MET A 1 -20.45 -17.13 -12.65
N SER A 2 -19.53 -16.70 -13.53
CA SER A 2 -18.10 -17.06 -13.49
C SER A 2 -17.23 -16.11 -12.63
N SER A 3 -17.57 -14.82 -12.55
CA SER A 3 -16.74 -13.85 -11.79
C SER A 3 -16.77 -14.13 -10.28
N ALA A 4 -17.94 -14.38 -9.67
CA ALA A 4 -18.03 -14.58 -8.22
C ALA A 4 -17.18 -15.77 -7.71
N THR A 5 -17.13 -16.89 -8.44
CA THR A 5 -16.25 -18.02 -8.08
C THR A 5 -14.78 -17.66 -8.30
N ARG A 6 -14.44 -17.00 -9.41
CA ARG A 6 -13.09 -16.53 -9.69
C ARG A 6 -12.59 -15.58 -8.59
N ASP A 7 -13.43 -14.67 -8.13
CA ASP A 7 -13.11 -13.70 -7.09
C ASP A 7 -12.89 -14.38 -5.73
N ARG A 8 -13.75 -15.34 -5.34
CA ARG A 8 -13.55 -16.15 -4.13
C ARG A 8 -12.25 -16.95 -4.17
N ILE A 9 -11.90 -17.53 -5.32
CA ILE A 9 -10.62 -18.23 -5.48
C ILE A 9 -9.47 -17.27 -5.22
N LEU A 10 -9.50 -16.06 -5.77
CA LEU A 10 -8.46 -15.06 -5.54
C LEU A 10 -8.40 -14.61 -4.09
N ASP A 11 -9.54 -14.32 -3.45
CA ASP A 11 -9.60 -13.89 -2.06
C ASP A 11 -8.95 -14.92 -1.13
N GLU A 12 -9.37 -16.18 -1.24
CA GLU A 12 -8.83 -17.26 -0.40
C GLU A 12 -7.39 -17.63 -0.75
N ALA A 13 -7.02 -17.58 -2.04
CA ALA A 13 -5.64 -17.82 -2.44
C ALA A 13 -4.69 -16.77 -1.85
N MET A 14 -5.05 -15.48 -1.94
CA MET A 14 -4.22 -14.40 -1.39
C MET A 14 -4.10 -14.52 0.13
N ARG A 15 -5.20 -14.77 0.84
CA ARG A 15 -5.16 -15.03 2.29
C ARG A 15 -4.22 -16.19 2.64
N LEU A 16 -4.35 -17.34 1.97
CA LEU A 16 -3.51 -18.51 2.21
C LEU A 16 -2.04 -18.25 1.85
N PHE A 17 -1.76 -17.50 0.77
CA PHE A 17 -0.41 -17.10 0.40
C PHE A 17 0.22 -16.20 1.46
N GLY A 18 -0.52 -15.25 2.04
CA GLY A 18 -0.03 -14.40 3.12
C GLY A 18 0.20 -15.15 4.44
N GLU A 19 -0.65 -16.13 4.78
CA GLU A 19 -0.54 -16.93 6.00
C GLU A 19 0.51 -18.04 5.96
N HIS A 20 0.68 -18.70 4.81
CA HIS A 20 1.50 -19.91 4.69
C HIS A 20 2.66 -19.77 3.68
N GLY A 21 2.78 -18.61 3.05
CA GLY A 21 3.64 -18.41 1.89
C GLY A 21 3.10 -19.13 0.64
N TYR A 22 3.63 -18.77 -0.53
CA TYR A 22 3.23 -19.40 -1.78
C TYR A 22 3.56 -20.90 -1.80
N ARG A 23 4.74 -21.29 -1.30
CA ARG A 23 5.19 -22.70 -1.26
C ARG A 23 4.36 -23.57 -0.30
N GLY A 24 3.95 -23.03 0.85
CA GLY A 24 3.14 -23.75 1.84
C GLY A 24 1.66 -23.93 1.45
N THR A 25 1.24 -23.27 0.38
CA THR A 25 -0.13 -23.28 -0.13
C THR A 25 -0.27 -24.21 -1.33
N THR A 26 -1.18 -25.17 -1.27
CA THR A 26 -1.49 -26.10 -2.36
C THR A 26 -2.78 -25.70 -3.07
N ILE A 27 -2.92 -26.10 -4.33
CA ILE A 27 -4.17 -25.91 -5.09
C ILE A 27 -5.37 -26.49 -4.35
N THR A 28 -5.22 -27.69 -3.79
CA THR A 28 -6.27 -28.38 -3.02
C THR A 28 -6.73 -27.57 -1.79
N LYS A 29 -5.81 -26.89 -1.09
CA LYS A 29 -6.16 -25.99 0.02
C LYS A 29 -6.97 -24.79 -0.46
N ILE A 30 -6.57 -24.19 -1.59
CA ILE A 30 -7.29 -23.06 -2.18
C ILE A 30 -8.69 -23.49 -2.63
N GLU A 31 -8.81 -24.64 -3.30
CA GLU A 31 -10.10 -25.19 -3.72
C GLU A 31 -11.03 -25.40 -2.52
N ALA A 32 -10.53 -26.04 -1.45
CA ALA A 32 -11.29 -26.26 -0.24
C ALA A 32 -11.79 -24.94 0.38
N ALA A 33 -10.90 -23.95 0.51
CA ALA A 33 -11.24 -22.65 1.09
C ALA A 33 -12.24 -21.86 0.23
N ALA A 34 -12.11 -21.92 -1.10
CA ALA A 34 -12.97 -21.23 -2.06
C ALA A 34 -14.35 -21.90 -2.25
N GLY A 35 -14.63 -22.99 -1.53
CA GLY A 35 -15.89 -23.75 -1.64
C GLY A 35 -15.97 -24.63 -2.88
N LEU A 36 -14.83 -25.01 -3.46
CA LEU A 36 -14.72 -25.99 -4.55
C LEU A 36 -14.42 -27.38 -3.98
N THR A 37 -14.71 -28.42 -4.76
CA THR A 37 -14.34 -29.79 -4.41
C THR A 37 -12.80 -29.94 -4.45
N PRO A 38 -12.14 -30.24 -3.31
CA PRO A 38 -10.68 -30.30 -3.26
C PRO A 38 -10.13 -31.41 -4.16
N GLY A 39 -9.15 -31.09 -5.01
CA GLY A 39 -8.50 -32.04 -5.91
C GLY A 39 -9.30 -32.39 -7.16
N ALA A 40 -10.51 -31.84 -7.34
CA ALA A 40 -11.32 -32.07 -8.53
C ALA A 40 -10.84 -31.25 -9.74
N GLY A 41 -9.88 -30.33 -9.56
CA GLY A 41 -9.35 -29.48 -10.62
C GLY A 41 -10.27 -28.34 -11.01
N GLY A 42 -11.26 -28.01 -10.18
CA GLY A 42 -12.22 -26.93 -10.44
C GLY A 42 -11.55 -25.57 -10.59
N ILE A 43 -10.41 -25.37 -9.92
CA ILE A 43 -9.62 -24.13 -10.06
C ILE A 43 -9.07 -23.94 -11.49
N TYR A 44 -8.76 -25.03 -12.20
CA TYR A 44 -8.11 -24.99 -13.51
C TYR A 44 -9.05 -24.50 -14.62
N HIS A 45 -10.36 -24.46 -14.36
CA HIS A 45 -11.32 -23.78 -15.23
C HIS A 45 -11.18 -22.25 -15.19
N HIS A 46 -10.59 -21.70 -14.14
CA HIS A 46 -10.41 -20.26 -13.94
C HIS A 46 -8.95 -19.80 -14.12
N PHE A 47 -7.99 -20.64 -13.70
CA PHE A 47 -6.57 -20.29 -13.70
C PHE A 47 -5.73 -21.47 -14.16
N LYS A 48 -4.83 -21.24 -15.12
CA LYS A 48 -4.00 -22.31 -15.71
C LYS A 48 -2.97 -22.91 -14.74
N SER A 49 -2.63 -22.20 -13.68
CA SER A 49 -1.62 -22.63 -12.70
C SER A 49 -1.76 -21.85 -11.39
N LYS A 50 -1.09 -22.33 -10.34
CA LYS A 50 -0.97 -21.58 -9.06
C LYS A 50 -0.26 -20.23 -9.25
N ASP A 51 0.65 -20.14 -10.22
CA ASP A 51 1.30 -18.87 -10.61
C ASP A 51 0.30 -17.89 -11.23
N ALA A 52 -0.60 -18.37 -12.09
CA ALA A 52 -1.64 -17.53 -12.67
C ALA A 52 -2.62 -17.01 -11.60
N VAL A 53 -2.89 -17.79 -10.55
CA VAL A 53 -3.69 -17.35 -9.40
C VAL A 53 -2.96 -16.23 -8.65
N LEU A 54 -1.69 -16.42 -8.31
CA LEU A 54 -0.89 -15.42 -7.60
C LEU A 54 -0.78 -14.11 -8.39
N ALA A 55 -0.42 -14.18 -9.67
CA ALA A 55 -0.27 -13.01 -10.54
C ALA A 55 -1.59 -12.23 -10.65
N ALA A 56 -2.71 -12.93 -10.91
CA ALA A 56 -4.02 -12.30 -11.01
C ALA A 56 -4.50 -11.70 -9.68
N GLY A 57 -4.16 -12.34 -8.55
CA GLY A 57 -4.45 -11.82 -7.22
C GLY A 57 -3.71 -10.51 -6.97
N ILE A 58 -2.40 -10.50 -7.18
CA ILE A 58 -1.55 -9.29 -7.04
C ILE A 58 -2.03 -8.17 -7.95
N GLU A 59 -2.24 -8.46 -9.24
CA GLU A 59 -2.73 -7.47 -10.21
C GLU A 59 -4.04 -6.83 -9.75
N ARG A 60 -4.97 -7.63 -9.21
CA ARG A 60 -6.25 -7.13 -8.69
C ARG A 60 -6.06 -6.20 -7.49
N HIS A 61 -5.15 -6.51 -6.57
CA HIS A 61 -4.86 -5.65 -5.42
C HIS A 61 -4.14 -4.37 -5.85
N LEU A 62 -3.16 -4.46 -6.75
CA LEU A 62 -2.48 -3.29 -7.31
C LEU A 62 -3.44 -2.36 -8.07
N ALA A 63 -4.39 -2.93 -8.82
CA ALA A 63 -5.42 -2.15 -9.51
C ALA A 63 -6.33 -1.40 -8.53
N ARG A 64 -6.66 -1.98 -7.37
CA ARG A 64 -7.39 -1.28 -6.30
C ARG A 64 -6.58 -0.11 -5.77
N LEU A 65 -5.32 -0.34 -5.40
CA LEU A 65 -4.40 0.70 -4.95
C LEU A 65 -4.22 1.82 -5.99
N ALA A 66 -4.23 1.50 -7.28
CA ALA A 66 -4.15 2.47 -8.36
C ALA A 66 -5.43 3.32 -8.48
N ALA A 67 -6.63 2.71 -8.49
CA ALA A 67 -7.91 3.42 -8.61
C ALA A 67 -8.13 4.44 -7.47
N LEU A 68 -7.57 4.14 -6.30
CA LEU A 68 -7.62 4.97 -5.11
C LEU A 68 -6.78 6.26 -5.21
N ARG A 69 -5.76 6.29 -6.08
CA ARG A 69 -4.95 7.49 -6.33
C ARG A 69 -5.74 8.56 -7.07
N ASP A 70 -6.78 8.16 -7.81
CA ASP A 70 -7.73 9.09 -8.43
C ASP A 70 -8.74 9.66 -7.41
N ILE A 71 -9.12 8.90 -6.38
CA ILE A 71 -9.95 9.43 -5.28
C ILE A 71 -9.22 10.53 -4.50
N ARG A 72 -7.90 10.40 -4.29
CA ARG A 72 -7.08 11.48 -3.69
C ARG A 72 -7.11 12.76 -4.52
N ARG A 73 -7.24 12.69 -5.85
CA ARG A 73 -7.44 13.87 -6.71
C ARG A 73 -8.81 14.52 -6.53
N LEU A 74 -9.83 13.73 -6.13
CA LEU A 74 -11.17 14.23 -5.83
C LEU A 74 -11.27 14.91 -4.45
N LEU A 75 -10.30 14.69 -3.56
CA LEU A 75 -10.16 15.39 -2.27
C LEU A 75 -9.50 16.78 -2.44
N THR A 76 -9.90 17.50 -3.49
CA THR A 76 -9.56 18.89 -3.87
C THR A 76 -9.31 19.80 -2.64
N PRO A 77 -8.39 20.79 -2.71
CA PRO A 77 -7.82 21.44 -1.52
C PRO A 77 -8.92 21.95 -0.59
N LEU A 78 -8.96 21.41 0.62
CA LEU A 78 -9.80 21.92 1.70
C LEU A 78 -9.33 23.33 2.13
N GLY A 79 -8.19 23.79 1.62
CA GLY A 79 -7.57 25.07 1.95
C GLY A 79 -6.81 25.02 3.28
N ASP A 80 -6.85 23.89 3.98
CA ASP A 80 -6.16 23.63 5.23
C ASP A 80 -5.17 22.48 5.04
N LEU A 81 -3.88 22.83 5.01
CA LEU A 81 -2.79 21.87 4.84
C LEU A 81 -2.80 20.80 5.95
N HIS A 82 -3.09 21.19 7.19
CA HIS A 82 -3.08 20.26 8.32
C HIS A 82 -4.21 19.23 8.18
N ALA A 83 -5.41 19.68 7.83
CA ALA A 83 -6.55 18.77 7.60
C ALA A 83 -6.31 17.81 6.42
N GLU A 84 -5.78 18.32 5.31
CA GLU A 84 -5.46 17.51 4.12
C GLU A 84 -4.40 16.45 4.42
N LEU A 85 -3.34 16.82 5.14
CA LEU A 85 -2.30 15.88 5.58
C LEU A 85 -2.87 14.84 6.55
N THR A 86 -3.75 15.24 7.47
CA THR A 86 -4.41 14.33 8.42
C THR A 86 -5.25 13.28 7.68
N LEU A 87 -6.07 13.72 6.72
CA LEU A 87 -6.89 12.82 5.90
C LEU A 87 -6.02 11.89 5.05
N THR A 88 -4.95 12.43 4.47
CA THR A 88 -3.99 11.65 3.67
C THR A 88 -3.32 10.56 4.51
N ALA A 89 -2.85 10.88 5.71
CA ALA A 89 -2.22 9.91 6.60
C ALA A 89 -3.19 8.81 7.03
N ARG A 90 -4.40 9.18 7.48
CA ARG A 90 -5.46 8.22 7.87
C ARG A 90 -5.82 7.29 6.73
N TYR A 91 -5.99 7.86 5.54
CA TYR A 91 -6.31 7.12 4.34
C TYR A 91 -5.22 6.09 4.00
N ILE A 92 -3.95 6.51 3.97
CA ILE A 92 -2.81 5.63 3.67
C ILE A 92 -2.72 4.51 4.71
N LEU A 93 -2.81 4.83 6.00
CA LEU A 93 -2.73 3.81 7.05
C LEU A 93 -3.86 2.79 6.96
N ALA A 94 -5.10 3.24 6.78
CA ALA A 94 -6.25 2.35 6.62
C ALA A 94 -6.11 1.44 5.39
N GLU A 95 -5.58 1.97 4.29
CA GLU A 95 -5.38 1.18 3.07
C GLU A 95 -4.27 0.14 3.25
N LEU A 96 -3.17 0.51 3.91
CA LEU A 96 -2.10 -0.44 4.21
C LEU A 96 -2.55 -1.54 5.19
N ASP A 97 -3.49 -1.22 6.07
CA ASP A 97 -4.13 -2.21 6.95
C ASP A 97 -5.09 -3.12 6.16
N HIS A 98 -5.83 -2.56 5.21
CA HIS A 98 -6.71 -3.33 4.31
C HIS A 98 -5.92 -4.31 3.43
N GLU A 99 -4.76 -3.87 2.95
CA GLU A 99 -3.90 -4.61 2.01
C GLU A 99 -2.73 -5.34 2.72
N ALA A 100 -2.87 -5.63 4.03
CA ALA A 100 -1.83 -6.28 4.82
C ALA A 100 -1.39 -7.66 4.27
N GLU A 101 -2.32 -8.45 3.74
CA GLU A 101 -2.01 -9.75 3.12
C GLU A 101 -1.16 -9.58 1.85
N LEU A 102 -1.43 -8.56 1.03
CA LEU A 102 -0.59 -8.23 -0.10
C LEU A 102 0.83 -7.88 0.37
N LEU A 103 0.99 -7.04 1.40
CA LEU A 103 2.30 -6.67 1.94
C LEU A 103 3.10 -7.90 2.41
N LYS A 104 2.45 -8.85 3.09
CA LYS A 104 3.08 -10.11 3.52
C LYS A 104 3.54 -10.94 2.33
N ILE A 105 2.70 -11.08 1.31
CA ILE A 105 3.03 -11.82 0.09
C ILE A 105 4.20 -11.19 -0.65
N LEU A 106 4.18 -9.86 -0.83
CA LEU A 106 5.26 -9.13 -1.48
C LEU A 106 6.58 -9.34 -0.73
N ALA A 107 6.56 -9.23 0.60
CA ALA A 107 7.74 -9.44 1.41
C ALA A 107 8.25 -10.90 1.40
N SER A 108 7.35 -11.89 1.44
CA SER A 108 7.71 -13.31 1.45
C SER A 108 8.26 -13.77 0.10
N GLU A 109 7.69 -13.26 -0.99
CA GLU A 109 8.00 -13.71 -2.35
C GLU A 109 9.08 -12.85 -3.05
N ALA A 110 9.38 -11.64 -2.58
CA ALA A 110 10.43 -10.77 -3.16
C ALA A 110 11.79 -11.47 -3.31
N ARG A 111 12.15 -12.35 -2.36
CA ARG A 111 13.41 -13.11 -2.40
C ARG A 111 13.40 -14.29 -3.39
N ASN A 112 12.22 -14.83 -3.69
CA ASN A 112 12.07 -16.07 -4.45
C ASN A 112 11.65 -15.82 -5.90
N ARG A 113 10.86 -14.77 -6.16
CA ARG A 113 10.24 -14.47 -7.46
C ARG A 113 10.19 -12.97 -7.75
N PRO A 114 11.34 -12.29 -7.81
CA PRO A 114 11.38 -10.83 -7.97
C PRO A 114 10.66 -10.36 -9.23
N HIS A 115 10.77 -11.06 -10.36
CA HIS A 115 10.20 -10.63 -11.65
C HIS A 115 8.65 -10.60 -11.71
N ILE A 116 7.93 -11.40 -10.90
CA ILE A 116 6.44 -11.36 -10.88
C ILE A 116 5.93 -10.17 -10.06
N LEU A 117 6.77 -9.64 -9.16
CA LEU A 117 6.38 -8.67 -8.15
C LEU A 117 6.95 -7.29 -8.41
N CYS A 118 8.22 -7.22 -8.83
CA CYS A 118 8.97 -5.98 -8.97
C CYS A 118 8.29 -5.02 -9.92
N GLU A 119 8.00 -5.41 -11.15
CA GLU A 119 7.59 -4.43 -12.17
C GLU A 119 6.28 -3.69 -11.81
N ALA A 120 5.25 -4.42 -11.38
CA ALA A 120 3.96 -3.83 -11.06
C ALA A 120 3.96 -3.07 -9.72
N VAL A 121 4.73 -3.55 -8.72
CA VAL A 121 4.89 -2.88 -7.43
C VAL A 121 5.77 -1.63 -7.56
N GLU A 122 6.86 -1.71 -8.32
CA GLU A 122 7.74 -0.58 -8.64
C GLU A 122 6.94 0.52 -9.32
N GLN A 123 6.16 0.18 -10.35
CA GLN A 123 5.27 1.15 -11.02
C GLN A 123 4.29 1.80 -10.05
N LEU A 124 3.65 1.02 -9.16
CA LEU A 124 2.72 1.57 -8.17
C LEU A 124 3.42 2.52 -7.19
N ILE A 125 4.58 2.12 -6.66
CA ILE A 125 5.39 2.91 -5.72
C ILE A 125 5.85 4.20 -6.40
N ASP A 126 6.52 4.10 -7.55
CA ASP A 126 7.08 5.23 -8.28
C ASP A 126 6.00 6.26 -8.58
N THR A 127 4.86 5.80 -9.08
CA THR A 127 3.79 6.72 -9.44
C THR A 127 3.17 7.35 -8.17
N THR A 128 3.05 6.61 -7.06
CA THR A 128 2.52 7.13 -5.79
C THR A 128 3.43 8.20 -5.18
N PHE A 129 4.73 7.93 -5.15
CA PHE A 129 5.75 8.85 -4.64
C PHE A 129 5.86 10.08 -5.53
N ALA A 130 5.95 9.91 -6.85
CA ALA A 130 5.96 11.01 -7.81
C ALA A 130 4.70 11.88 -7.70
N GLY A 131 3.52 11.25 -7.57
CA GLY A 131 2.27 11.99 -7.42
C GLY A 131 2.19 12.80 -6.13
N PHE A 132 2.78 12.32 -5.02
CA PHE A 132 2.84 13.09 -3.78
C PHE A 132 3.91 14.20 -3.84
N ALA A 133 5.06 13.93 -4.45
CA ALA A 133 6.09 14.94 -4.70
C ALA A 133 5.60 16.09 -5.58
N ALA A 134 4.82 15.79 -6.62
CA ALA A 134 4.17 16.80 -7.47
C ALA A 134 3.20 17.67 -6.65
N TRP A 135 2.33 17.04 -5.83
CA TRP A 135 1.42 17.76 -4.94
C TRP A 135 2.16 18.68 -3.94
N ILE A 136 3.27 18.22 -3.36
CA ILE A 136 4.12 19.05 -2.49
C ILE A 136 4.70 20.22 -3.28
N SER A 137 5.23 19.97 -4.48
CA SER A 137 5.86 21.00 -5.32
C SER A 137 4.87 22.10 -5.70
N GLU A 138 3.66 21.73 -6.13
CA GLU A 138 2.60 22.68 -6.49
C GLU A 138 2.21 23.58 -5.32
N ARG A 139 2.11 23.01 -4.11
CA ARG A 139 1.62 23.73 -2.93
C ARG A 139 2.69 24.56 -2.22
N ALA A 140 3.94 24.12 -2.25
CA ALA A 140 5.05 24.77 -1.57
C ALA A 140 5.89 25.66 -2.49
N THR A 141 5.45 25.93 -3.73
CA THR A 141 6.13 26.86 -4.63
C THR A 141 6.00 28.30 -4.11
N PRO A 142 7.09 29.11 -4.09
CA PRO A 142 8.45 28.81 -4.54
C PRO A 142 9.41 28.32 -3.44
N HIS A 143 8.91 28.03 -2.24
CA HIS A 143 9.70 27.73 -1.04
C HIS A 143 10.42 26.36 -1.08
N VAL A 144 9.88 25.37 -1.80
CA VAL A 144 10.46 24.03 -1.88
C VAL A 144 10.85 23.70 -3.32
N LYS A 145 12.11 23.27 -3.54
CA LYS A 145 12.59 22.82 -4.85
C LYS A 145 12.00 21.44 -5.19
N PRO A 146 11.80 21.09 -6.48
CA PRO A 146 11.27 19.78 -6.87
C PRO A 146 12.07 18.57 -6.33
N THR A 147 13.39 18.69 -6.24
CA THR A 147 14.25 17.65 -5.65
C THR A 147 13.98 17.44 -4.17
N ASP A 148 13.74 18.54 -3.45
CA ASP A 148 13.44 18.52 -2.01
C ASP A 148 12.02 17.98 -1.79
N ALA A 149 11.06 18.33 -2.66
CA ALA A 149 9.72 17.76 -2.64
C ALA A 149 9.70 16.24 -2.84
N ALA A 150 10.55 15.71 -3.72
CA ALA A 150 10.72 14.27 -3.90
C ALA A 150 11.31 13.60 -2.65
N ALA A 151 12.30 14.23 -2.01
CA ALA A 151 12.87 13.74 -0.75
C ALA A 151 11.85 13.76 0.40
N ILE A 152 11.09 14.85 0.54
CA ILE A 152 10.01 14.99 1.53
C ILE A 152 8.93 13.92 1.29
N ALA A 153 8.53 13.70 0.03
CA ALA A 153 7.57 12.66 -0.30
C ALA A 153 8.07 11.26 0.09
N ALA A 154 9.35 10.97 -0.17
CA ALA A 154 9.96 9.69 0.17
C ALA A 154 10.00 9.45 1.69
N VAL A 155 10.39 10.45 2.48
CA VAL A 155 10.38 10.36 3.95
C VAL A 155 8.96 10.29 4.50
N GLY A 156 8.06 11.14 4.01
CA GLY A 156 6.68 11.22 4.44
C GLY A 156 5.94 9.90 4.21
N LEU A 157 5.87 9.44 2.96
CA LEU A 157 5.21 8.17 2.64
C LEU A 157 5.95 6.99 3.27
N GLY A 158 7.28 6.95 3.17
CA GLY A 158 8.10 5.86 3.68
C GLY A 158 7.93 5.62 5.19
N SER A 159 7.73 6.67 5.99
CA SER A 159 7.46 6.53 7.42
C SER A 159 6.12 5.85 7.74
N LEU A 160 5.05 6.14 6.98
CA LEU A 160 3.76 5.47 7.13
C LEU A 160 3.84 4.01 6.67
N PHE A 161 4.45 3.76 5.50
CA PHE A 161 4.68 2.41 4.98
C PHE A 161 5.50 1.56 5.97
N SER A 162 6.61 2.08 6.48
CA SER A 162 7.48 1.35 7.41
C SER A 162 6.77 1.01 8.72
N SER A 163 5.88 1.87 9.24
CA SER A 163 5.08 1.56 10.43
C SER A 163 4.25 0.28 10.26
N ARG A 164 3.67 0.09 9.07
CA ARG A 164 2.82 -1.07 8.74
C ARG A 164 3.64 -2.28 8.33
N LEU A 165 4.75 -2.08 7.64
CA LEU A 165 5.69 -3.15 7.32
C LEU A 165 6.22 -3.82 8.60
N LEU A 166 6.60 -3.02 9.60
CA LEU A 166 7.06 -3.54 10.90
C LEU A 166 5.97 -4.37 11.60
N GLY A 167 4.72 -3.89 11.61
CA GLY A 167 3.60 -4.58 12.23
C GLY A 167 3.16 -5.85 11.49
N HIS A 168 2.74 -5.70 10.23
CA HIS A 168 2.10 -6.77 9.47
C HIS A 168 3.08 -7.83 8.97
N VAL A 169 4.32 -7.44 8.65
CA VAL A 169 5.31 -8.37 8.06
C VAL A 169 6.29 -8.89 9.10
N LEU A 170 6.80 -8.03 9.98
CA LEU A 170 7.77 -8.44 11.01
C LEU A 170 7.14 -8.82 12.35
N GLY A 171 5.82 -8.62 12.52
CA GLY A 171 5.13 -8.90 13.79
C GLY A 171 5.58 -8.01 14.94
N VAL A 172 6.22 -6.87 14.65
CA VAL A 172 6.71 -5.94 15.67
C VAL A 172 5.54 -5.04 16.08
N PRO A 173 5.12 -5.07 17.36
CA PRO A 173 4.00 -4.25 17.79
C PRO A 173 4.30 -2.76 17.61
N PRO A 174 3.29 -1.93 17.30
CA PRO A 174 3.47 -0.50 17.13
C PRO A 174 4.01 0.12 18.43
N ARG A 175 5.02 1.00 18.30
CA ARG A 175 5.62 1.70 19.44
C ARG A 175 4.76 2.86 19.95
N VAL A 176 3.90 3.39 19.08
CA VAL A 176 2.98 4.50 19.34
C VAL A 176 1.64 4.17 18.69
N ASP A 177 0.55 4.68 19.24
CA ASP A 177 -0.77 4.57 18.62
C ASP A 177 -0.86 5.41 17.33
N ASP A 178 -1.82 5.07 16.46
CA ASP A 178 -1.97 5.71 15.17
C ASP A 178 -2.29 7.20 15.26
N GLU A 179 -3.04 7.66 16.26
CA GLU A 179 -3.38 9.08 16.41
C GLU A 179 -2.14 9.91 16.78
N ARG A 180 -1.25 9.37 17.62
CA ARG A 180 0.05 9.99 17.90
C ARG A 180 0.95 9.99 16.67
N LEU A 181 1.00 8.88 15.93
CA LEU A 181 1.78 8.78 14.69
C LEU A 181 1.32 9.80 13.67
N ILE A 182 0.01 9.86 13.40
CA ILE A 182 -0.60 10.80 12.44
C ILE A 182 -0.29 12.23 12.86
N ARG A 183 -0.48 12.60 14.13
CA ARG A 183 -0.19 13.96 14.61
C ARG A 183 1.26 14.35 14.36
N ALA A 184 2.22 13.53 14.80
CA ALA A 184 3.63 13.80 14.60
C ALA A 184 4.01 13.87 13.11
N TRP A 185 3.43 12.99 12.29
CA TRP A 185 3.61 12.99 10.85
C TRP A 185 3.10 14.29 10.22
N VAL A 186 1.91 14.74 10.58
CA VAL A 186 1.31 15.98 10.05
C VAL A 186 2.15 17.20 10.44
N GLU A 187 2.64 17.27 11.69
CA GLU A 187 3.50 18.36 12.15
C GLU A 187 4.82 18.42 11.35
N LEU A 188 5.49 17.27 11.18
CA LEU A 188 6.73 17.18 10.40
C LEU A 188 6.51 17.57 8.92
N MET A 189 5.45 17.06 8.31
CA MET A 189 5.11 17.37 6.92
C MET A 189 4.72 18.84 6.75
N THR A 190 3.99 19.41 7.71
CA THR A 190 3.61 20.83 7.67
C THR A 190 4.84 21.74 7.76
N SER A 191 5.80 21.45 8.65
CA SER A 191 7.05 22.22 8.72
C SER A 191 7.88 22.08 7.44
N ALA A 192 7.99 20.86 6.89
CA ALA A 192 8.73 20.59 5.67
C ALA A 192 8.14 21.28 4.41
N ILE A 193 6.81 21.38 4.34
CA ILE A 193 6.08 21.99 3.20
C ILE A 193 5.93 23.51 3.40
N GLY A 194 5.67 23.96 4.62
CA GLY A 194 5.40 25.36 4.96
C GLY A 194 6.63 26.26 4.94
N GLY A 195 7.83 25.68 5.00
CA GLY A 195 9.10 26.40 5.13
C GLY A 195 9.20 27.07 6.51
N ASP A 196 10.19 26.68 7.31
CA ASP A 196 10.45 27.37 8.57
C ASP A 196 10.84 28.85 8.31
N GLY A 197 9.84 29.72 8.39
CA GLY A 197 9.94 30.93 9.18
C GLY A 197 9.53 30.59 10.62
N ALA A 198 10.46 30.07 11.43
CA ALA A 198 10.20 29.86 12.85
C ALA A 198 9.93 31.22 13.54
N PRO A 199 8.81 31.40 14.28
CA PRO A 199 8.59 32.60 15.06
C PRO A 199 9.48 32.56 16.33
N GLY A 200 10.42 33.50 16.41
CA GLY A 200 10.94 34.07 17.66
C GLY A 200 11.43 33.12 18.75
N ARG A 201 12.69 32.71 18.68
CA ARG A 201 13.53 32.66 19.89
C ARG A 201 14.35 33.94 19.95
N GLN A 202 13.83 34.95 20.65
CA GLN A 202 14.70 35.99 21.22
C GLN A 202 15.11 35.56 22.63
N PRO A 203 16.39 35.71 23.00
CA PRO A 203 16.84 35.56 24.39
C PRO A 203 16.33 36.68 25.29
#